data_AF-A0A915PF86-F1
#
_entry.id   AF-A0A915PF86-F1
#
_cell.length_a   1.000
_cell.length_b   1.000
_cell.length_c   1.000
_cell.angle_alpha   90.00
_cell.angle_beta   90.00
_cell.angle_gamma   90.00
#
_symmetry.space_group_name_H-M   'P 1'
#
loop_
_entity.id
_entity.type
_entity.pdbx_description
1 polymer ?
#
loop_
_entity_poly.entity_id
_entity_poly.type
_entity_poly.pdbx_seq_one_letter_code
_entity_poly.pdbx_strand_id
1 'polypeptide(L)'
;MYFQFPPFLEKLPVKAKDEFCAMYEKEMEMSKNQLHDKLQKFAAKYGVERAANKLIKDGLEFEKKRYEVLTERLRKVEGDESVKKIIVGVLKLQQKMDMPLGEMQEAMDKLTSGVVRSTEEEIVRLWNMICPDDIHGTCK
;
A
#
# COMPACT_ATOMS: atom_id res chain seq x y z
N MET A 1 -10.02 9.26 -11.08
CA MET A 1 -9.22 9.31 -9.83
C MET A 1 -8.45 10.63 -9.85
N TYR A 2 -8.79 11.59 -9.01
CA TYR A 2 -8.02 12.84 -8.94
C TYR A 2 -6.71 12.54 -8.23
N PHE A 3 -5.61 12.50 -8.97
CA PHE A 3 -4.28 12.37 -8.41
C PHE A 3 -3.94 13.69 -7.72
N GLN A 4 -4.16 13.78 -6.41
CA GLN A 4 -3.78 14.97 -5.66
C GLN A 4 -2.28 14.94 -5.45
N PHE A 5 -1.56 15.83 -6.12
CA PHE A 5 -0.13 15.95 -5.96
C PHE A 5 0.23 16.25 -4.50
N PRO A 6 1.33 15.66 -3.98
CA PRO A 6 1.93 16.11 -2.74
C PRO A 6 2.12 17.65 -2.73
N PRO A 7 1.85 18.34 -1.62
CA PRO A 7 1.90 19.81 -1.56
C PRO A 7 3.24 20.42 -2.01
N PHE A 8 4.35 19.69 -1.86
CA PHE A 8 5.66 20.17 -2.30
C PHE A 8 5.81 20.27 -3.83
N LEU A 9 4.98 19.55 -4.60
CA LEU A 9 4.97 19.63 -6.06
C LEU A 9 4.23 20.88 -6.57
N GLU A 10 3.34 21.48 -5.78
CA GLU A 10 2.53 22.63 -6.22
C GLU A 10 3.39 23.78 -6.73
N LYS A 11 4.51 24.02 -6.03
CA LYS A 11 5.48 25.10 -6.28
C LYS A 11 6.54 24.74 -7.33
N LEU A 12 6.56 23.50 -7.81
CA LEU A 12 7.54 23.04 -8.80
C LEU A 12 7.06 23.31 -10.24
N PRO A 13 8.00 23.47 -11.20
CA PRO A 13 7.65 23.71 -12.60
C PRO A 13 6.86 22.53 -13.19
N VAL A 14 6.09 22.78 -14.26
CA VAL A 14 5.27 21.75 -14.94
C VAL A 14 6.09 20.52 -15.29
N LYS A 15 7.31 20.71 -15.83
CA LYS A 15 8.24 19.61 -16.12
C LYS A 15 8.52 18.70 -14.92
N ALA A 16 8.63 19.26 -13.71
CA ALA A 16 8.84 18.45 -12.50
C ALA A 16 7.59 17.65 -12.14
N LYS A 17 6.38 18.19 -12.37
CA LYS A 17 5.12 17.47 -12.18
C LYS A 17 4.99 16.33 -13.19
N ASP A 18 5.36 16.56 -14.45
CA ASP A 18 5.37 15.52 -15.49
C ASP A 18 6.37 14.41 -15.16
N GLU A 19 7.60 14.78 -14.76
CA GLU A 19 8.61 13.81 -14.31
C GLU A 19 8.12 13.02 -13.08
N PHE A 20 7.40 13.67 -12.16
CA PHE A 20 6.79 12.99 -11.02
C PHE A 20 5.74 11.98 -11.45
N CYS A 21 4.79 12.37 -12.32
CA CYS A 21 3.78 11.45 -12.87
C CYS A 21 4.42 10.25 -13.58
N ALA A 22 5.42 10.51 -14.44
CA ALA A 22 6.11 9.46 -15.19
C ALA A 22 6.83 8.43 -14.29
N MET A 23 7.21 8.81 -13.06
CA MET A 23 7.73 7.83 -12.10
C MET A 23 6.66 6.81 -11.69
N TYR A 24 5.40 7.24 -11.50
CA TYR A 24 4.29 6.40 -11.08
C TYR A 24 3.61 5.65 -12.23
N GLU A 25 3.79 6.08 -13.49
CA GLU A 25 3.31 5.31 -14.66
C GLU A 25 3.92 3.90 -14.74
N LYS A 26 5.13 3.73 -14.21
CA LYS A 26 5.85 2.44 -14.17
C LYS A 26 5.80 1.76 -12.81
N GLU A 27 4.91 2.18 -11.93
CA GLU A 27 4.85 1.67 -10.54
C GLU A 27 4.64 0.15 -10.49
N MET A 28 3.86 -0.39 -11.44
CA MET A 28 3.60 -1.84 -11.55
C MET A 28 4.87 -2.67 -11.77
N GLU A 29 5.90 -2.08 -12.39
CA GLU A 29 7.16 -2.74 -12.73
C GLU A 29 8.23 -2.57 -11.66
N MET A 30 7.96 -1.80 -10.61
CA MET A 30 8.96 -1.39 -9.64
C MET A 30 8.59 -1.83 -8.22
N SER A 31 9.62 -2.14 -7.44
CA SER A 31 9.48 -2.30 -6.00
C SER A 31 9.36 -0.94 -5.31
N LYS A 32 8.84 -0.93 -4.08
CA LYS A 32 8.76 0.29 -3.27
C LYS A 32 10.14 0.92 -3.03
N ASN A 33 11.17 0.10 -2.82
CA ASN A 33 12.54 0.58 -2.71
C ASN A 33 13.00 1.31 -3.98
N GLN A 34 12.74 0.75 -5.17
CA GLN A 34 13.07 1.41 -6.43
C GLN A 34 12.30 2.71 -6.62
N LEU A 35 11.01 2.74 -6.23
CA LEU A 35 10.21 3.96 -6.25
C LEU A 35 10.77 5.02 -5.29
N HIS A 36 11.14 4.64 -4.07
CA HIS A 36 11.77 5.53 -3.09
C HIS A 36 13.10 6.09 -3.59
N ASP A 37 13.96 5.25 -4.17
CA ASP A 37 15.22 5.68 -4.75
C ASP A 37 15.01 6.69 -5.89
N LYS A 38 14.02 6.45 -6.76
CA LYS A 38 13.65 7.40 -7.82
C LYS A 38 13.13 8.71 -7.25
N LEU A 39 12.26 8.64 -6.25
CA LEU A 39 11.72 9.82 -5.57
C LEU A 39 12.82 10.64 -4.89
N GLN A 40 13.83 9.99 -4.30
CA GLN A 40 14.99 10.68 -3.72
C GLN A 40 15.85 11.36 -4.78
N LYS A 41 16.12 10.70 -5.92
CA LYS A 41 16.85 11.30 -7.05
C LYS A 41 16.10 12.49 -7.63
N PHE A 42 14.78 12.35 -7.80
CA PHE A 42 13.90 13.46 -8.17
C PHE A 42 14.01 14.61 -7.17
N ALA A 43 13.93 14.31 -5.87
CA ALA A 43 13.95 15.32 -4.84
C ALA A 43 15.27 16.09 -4.80
N ALA A 44 16.40 15.41 -4.99
CA ALA A 44 17.73 16.02 -5.08
C ALA A 44 17.85 16.95 -6.29
N LYS A 45 17.26 16.57 -7.44
CA LYS A 45 17.27 17.39 -8.65
C LYS A 45 16.50 18.71 -8.48
N TYR A 46 15.45 18.72 -7.67
CA TYR A 46 14.56 19.88 -7.50
C TYR A 46 14.69 20.57 -6.13
N GLY A 47 15.63 20.15 -5.27
CA GLY A 47 15.86 20.75 -3.96
C GLY A 47 14.68 20.57 -2.98
N VAL A 48 13.98 19.42 -3.06
CA VAL A 48 12.80 19.09 -2.22
C VAL A 48 13.00 17.84 -1.36
N GLU A 49 14.26 17.47 -1.07
CA GLU A 49 14.67 16.26 -0.35
C GLU A 49 13.99 16.13 1.00
N ARG A 50 13.88 17.22 1.76
CA ARG A 50 13.21 17.20 3.06
C ARG A 50 11.74 16.80 2.95
N ALA A 51 11.04 17.33 1.94
CA ALA A 51 9.63 17.05 1.74
C ALA A 51 9.42 15.63 1.20
N ALA A 52 10.26 15.18 0.27
CA ALA A 52 10.23 13.83 -0.27
C ALA A 52 10.57 12.77 0.79
N ASN A 53 11.60 12.98 1.60
CA ASN A 53 11.95 12.07 2.70
C ASN A 53 10.85 12.00 3.76
N LYS A 54 10.17 13.13 4.02
CA LYS A 54 8.98 13.13 4.88
C LYS A 54 7.87 12.29 4.26
N LEU A 55 7.57 12.45 2.97
CA LEU A 55 6.55 11.66 2.27
C LEU A 55 6.85 10.15 2.35
N ILE A 56 8.10 9.75 2.09
CA ILE A 56 8.53 8.34 2.19
C ILE A 56 8.33 7.82 3.61
N LYS A 57 8.80 8.59 4.61
CA LYS A 57 8.68 8.22 6.02
C LYS A 57 7.23 8.08 6.46
N ASP A 58 6.40 9.07 6.16
CA ASP A 58 4.98 9.07 6.51
C ASP A 58 4.25 7.89 5.85
N GLY A 59 4.62 7.55 4.60
CA GLY A 59 4.12 6.36 3.90
C GLY A 59 4.49 5.05 4.59
N LEU A 60 5.77 4.87 4.94
CA LEU A 60 6.25 3.68 5.66
C LEU A 60 5.58 3.52 7.03
N GLU A 61 5.44 4.63 7.78
CA GLU A 61 4.77 4.63 9.07
C GLU A 61 3.28 4.28 8.94
N PHE A 62 2.60 4.84 7.94
CA PHE A 62 1.20 4.53 7.64
C PHE A 62 1.02 3.05 7.30
N GLU A 63 1.85 2.49 6.42
CA GLU A 63 1.77 1.09 6.01
C GLU A 63 2.01 0.14 7.18
N LYS A 64 3.02 0.43 8.01
CA LYS A 64 3.30 -0.35 9.22
C LYS A 64 2.11 -0.31 10.18
N LYS A 65 1.58 0.89 10.45
CA LYS A 65 0.42 1.07 11.32
C LYS A 65 -0.81 0.33 10.79
N ARG A 66 -1.08 0.41 9.48
CA ARG A 66 -2.17 -0.32 8.84
C ARG A 66 -2.03 -1.82 9.08
N TYR A 67 -0.84 -2.38 8.85
CA TYR A 67 -0.59 -3.80 9.11
C TYR A 67 -0.89 -4.20 10.56
N GLU A 68 -0.37 -3.45 11.52
CA GLU A 68 -0.55 -3.72 12.95
C GLU A 68 -2.02 -3.64 13.36
N VAL A 69 -2.71 -2.55 12.99
CA VAL A 69 -4.12 -2.33 13.34
C VAL A 69 -5.02 -3.39 12.73
N LEU A 70 -4.85 -3.68 11.43
CA LEU A 70 -5.71 -4.65 10.73
C LEU A 70 -5.47 -6.08 11.20
N THR A 71 -4.21 -6.45 11.47
CA THR A 71 -3.90 -7.77 12.02
C THR A 71 -4.48 -7.92 13.43
N GLU A 72 -4.41 -6.89 14.26
CA GLU A 72 -4.97 -6.91 15.61
C GLU A 72 -6.50 -6.96 15.62
N ARG A 73 -7.16 -6.23 14.71
CA ARG A 73 -8.62 -6.34 14.54
C ARG A 73 -9.02 -7.73 14.04
N LEU A 74 -8.27 -8.29 13.09
CA LEU A 74 -8.54 -9.62 12.54
C LEU A 74 -8.45 -10.74 13.60
N ARG A 75 -7.57 -10.57 14.59
CA ARG A 75 -7.47 -11.51 15.73
C ARG A 75 -8.72 -11.51 16.61
N LYS A 76 -9.43 -10.38 16.68
CA LYS A 76 -10.59 -10.17 17.56
C LYS A 76 -11.92 -10.56 16.93
N VAL A 77 -11.98 -10.64 15.60
CA VAL A 77 -13.20 -11.04 14.90
C VAL A 77 -13.32 -12.56 14.84
N GLU A 78 -14.55 -13.05 14.99
CA GLU A 78 -14.87 -14.47 14.80
C GLU A 78 -14.90 -14.83 13.31
N GLY A 79 -14.27 -15.94 12.94
CA GLY A 79 -14.21 -16.42 11.57
C GLY A 79 -13.23 -17.57 11.41
N ASP A 80 -13.25 -18.17 10.23
CA ASP A 80 -12.39 -19.31 9.90
C ASP A 80 -10.90 -18.94 9.92
N GLU A 81 -10.10 -19.74 10.62
CA GLU A 81 -8.66 -19.48 10.79
C GLU A 81 -7.85 -19.64 9.50
N SER A 82 -8.29 -20.47 8.56
CA SER A 82 -7.68 -20.56 7.23
C SER A 82 -7.94 -19.28 6.42
N VAL A 83 -9.14 -18.70 6.53
CA VAL A 83 -9.50 -17.42 5.89
C VAL A 83 -8.71 -16.27 6.49
N LYS A 84 -8.59 -16.21 7.82
CA LYS A 84 -7.74 -15.21 8.49
C LYS A 84 -6.29 -15.30 8.04
N LYS A 85 -5.75 -16.51 7.83
CA LYS A 85 -4.38 -16.70 7.32
C LYS A 85 -4.20 -16.13 5.91
N ILE A 86 -5.20 -16.27 5.03
CA ILE A 86 -5.18 -15.65 3.69
C ILE A 86 -5.08 -14.13 3.83
N ILE A 87 -5.94 -13.51 4.63
CA ILE A 87 -5.95 -12.06 4.85
C ILE A 87 -4.61 -11.58 5.43
N VAL A 88 -4.05 -12.28 6.42
CA VAL A 88 -2.71 -11.97 6.96
C VAL A 88 -1.63 -12.12 5.88
N GLY A 89 -1.74 -13.11 5.00
CA GLY A 89 -0.84 -13.31 3.86
C GLY A 89 -0.84 -12.10 2.93
N VAL A 90 -2.02 -11.61 2.54
CA VAL A 90 -2.19 -10.39 1.74
C VAL A 90 -1.58 -9.18 2.43
N LEU A 91 -1.90 -8.97 3.72
CA LEU A 91 -1.35 -7.85 4.51
C LEU A 91 0.19 -7.90 4.58
N LYS A 92 0.80 -9.09 4.69
CA LYS A 92 2.26 -9.27 4.68
C LYS A 92 2.87 -9.00 3.31
N LEU A 93 2.23 -9.44 2.23
CA LEU A 93 2.67 -9.13 0.86
C LEU A 93 2.74 -7.62 0.65
N GLN A 94 1.71 -6.90 1.10
CA GLN A 94 1.67 -5.43 1.02
C GLN A 94 2.80 -4.73 1.78
N GLN A 95 3.47 -5.37 2.74
CA GLN A 95 4.63 -4.81 3.45
C GLN A 95 5.96 -5.05 2.72
N LYS A 96 5.98 -5.82 1.63
CA LYS A 96 7.21 -6.10 0.89
C LYS A 96 7.72 -4.83 0.20
N MET A 97 9.00 -4.56 0.43
CA MET A 97 9.68 -3.35 -0.07
C MET A 97 10.48 -3.61 -1.34
N ASP A 98 10.85 -4.88 -1.54
CA ASP A 98 11.78 -5.39 -2.54
C ASP A 98 11.07 -6.12 -3.70
N MET A 99 9.75 -6.27 -3.63
CA MET A 99 8.94 -6.94 -4.63
C MET A 99 8.24 -5.91 -5.54
N PRO A 100 8.31 -6.06 -6.88
CA PRO A 100 7.49 -5.27 -7.80
C PRO A 100 6.00 -5.40 -7.54
N LEU A 101 5.23 -4.33 -7.76
CA LEU A 101 3.78 -4.37 -7.51
C LEU A 101 3.05 -5.39 -8.39
N GLY A 102 3.49 -5.59 -9.64
CA GLY A 102 2.94 -6.65 -10.52
C GLY A 102 3.14 -8.05 -9.94
N GLU A 103 4.34 -8.36 -9.47
CA GLU A 103 4.64 -9.64 -8.80
C GLU A 103 3.85 -9.79 -7.50
N MET A 104 3.67 -8.69 -6.75
CA MET A 104 2.85 -8.67 -5.55
C MET A 104 1.39 -8.99 -5.86
N GLN A 105 0.84 -8.40 -6.94
CA GLN A 105 -0.52 -8.67 -7.40
C GLN A 105 -0.67 -10.16 -7.76
N GLU A 106 0.26 -10.72 -8.53
CA GLU A 106 0.23 -12.15 -8.86
C GLU A 106 0.33 -13.04 -7.61
N ALA A 107 1.12 -12.65 -6.61
CA ALA A 107 1.24 -13.38 -5.36
C ALA A 107 -0.07 -13.30 -4.53
N MET A 108 -0.74 -12.15 -4.52
CA MET A 108 -2.05 -12.00 -3.90
C MET A 108 -3.11 -12.83 -4.64
N ASP A 109 -3.12 -12.79 -5.98
CA ASP A 109 -4.04 -13.58 -6.79
C ASP A 109 -3.88 -15.07 -6.53
N LYS A 110 -2.64 -15.56 -6.35
CA LYS A 110 -2.37 -16.95 -5.98
C LYS A 110 -2.91 -17.33 -4.59
N LEU A 111 -2.94 -16.40 -3.64
CA LEU A 111 -3.50 -16.65 -2.30
C LEU A 111 -5.02 -16.80 -2.33
N THR A 112 -5.68 -16.17 -3.31
CA THR A 112 -7.14 -16.19 -3.45
C THR A 112 -7.61 -17.10 -4.60
N SER A 113 -6.73 -17.55 -5.48
CA SER A 113 -7.08 -18.39 -6.63
C SER A 113 -7.53 -19.78 -6.19
N GLY A 114 -8.64 -20.25 -6.76
CA GLY A 114 -9.14 -21.61 -6.51
C GLY A 114 -9.80 -21.82 -5.15
N VAL A 115 -10.03 -20.74 -4.39
CA VAL A 115 -10.88 -20.81 -3.21
C VAL A 115 -12.35 -20.99 -3.63
N VAL A 116 -13.10 -21.76 -2.86
CA VAL A 116 -14.53 -21.94 -3.12
C VAL A 116 -15.29 -20.66 -2.77
N ARG A 117 -16.44 -20.42 -3.41
CA ARG A 117 -17.25 -19.21 -3.22
C ARG A 117 -17.51 -18.85 -1.75
N SER A 118 -17.75 -19.84 -0.88
CA SER A 118 -17.97 -19.61 0.55
C SER A 118 -16.75 -19.01 1.25
N THR A 119 -15.55 -19.38 0.83
CA THR A 119 -14.29 -18.78 1.32
C THR A 119 -14.15 -17.35 0.81
N GLU A 120 -14.47 -17.07 -0.46
CA GLU A 120 -14.45 -15.70 -1.01
C GLU A 120 -15.40 -14.77 -0.24
N GLU A 121 -16.64 -15.23 -0.02
CA GLU A 121 -17.65 -14.49 0.76
C GLU A 121 -17.16 -14.21 2.19
N GLU A 122 -16.49 -15.17 2.82
CA GLU A 122 -15.93 -14.97 4.16
C GLU A 122 -14.72 -14.04 4.16
N ILE A 123 -13.84 -14.10 3.16
CA ILE A 123 -12.72 -13.16 3.00
C ILE A 123 -13.28 -11.73 2.97
N VAL A 124 -14.28 -11.47 2.12
CA VAL A 124 -14.91 -10.14 2.01
C VAL A 124 -15.57 -9.73 3.33
N ARG A 125 -16.29 -10.65 3.98
CA ARG A 125 -16.92 -10.40 5.29
C ARG A 125 -15.88 -9.98 6.33
N LEU A 126 -14.84 -10.79 6.53
CA LEU A 126 -13.80 -10.52 7.53
C LEU A 126 -13.00 -9.27 7.20
N TRP A 127 -12.69 -9.05 5.91
CA TRP A 127 -12.02 -7.83 5.45
C TRP A 127 -12.83 -6.57 5.81
N ASN A 128 -14.14 -6.57 5.59
CA ASN A 128 -14.98 -5.43 5.95
C ASN A 128 -15.10 -5.25 7.47
N MET A 129 -15.15 -6.34 8.24
CA MET A 129 -15.23 -6.29 9.71
C MET A 129 -13.97 -5.74 10.40
N ILE A 130 -12.84 -5.64 9.70
CA ILE A 130 -11.62 -5.04 10.25
C ILE A 130 -11.45 -3.57 9.84
N CYS A 131 -12.42 -2.98 9.14
CA CYS A 131 -12.45 -1.57 8.74
C CYS A 131 -11.14 -1.09 8.07
N PRO A 132 -10.80 -1.61 6.88
CA PRO A 132 -9.52 -1.36 6.21
C PRO A 132 -9.33 0.12 5.85
N ASP A 133 -10.43 0.84 5.61
CA ASP A 133 -10.43 2.24 5.22
C ASP A 133 -10.25 3.22 6.40
N ASP A 134 -10.43 2.76 7.64
CA ASP A 134 -10.27 3.58 8.84
C ASP A 134 -9.34 2.92 9.86
N ILE A 135 -8.04 3.21 9.73
CA ILE A 135 -7.00 2.74 10.66
C ILE A 135 -6.76 3.70 11.84
N HIS A 136 -7.49 4.82 11.91
CA HIS A 136 -7.32 5.85 12.94
C HIS A 136 -8.48 5.88 13.94
N GLY A 137 -9.67 5.47 13.52
CA GLY A 137 -10.86 5.35 14.35
C GLY A 137 -11.07 3.95 14.93
N THR A 138 -12.19 3.81 15.64
CA THR A 138 -12.72 2.52 16.08
C THR A 138 -13.54 1.93 14.94
N CYS A 139 -13.30 0.66 14.62
CA CYS A 139 -14.16 -0.06 13.69
C CYS A 139 -15.58 -0.08 14.28
N LYS A 140 -16.54 0.50 13.55
CA LYS A 140 -17.91 0.72 14.03
C LYS A 140 -18.76 -0.55 13.93
#